data_AF-A0AAN7C072-F1
#
_entry.id   AF-A0AAN7C072-F1
#
_cell.length_a   1.000
_cell.length_b   1.000
_cell.length_c   1.000
_cell.angle_alpha   90.00
_cell.angle_beta   90.00
_cell.angle_gamma   90.00
#
_symmetry.space_group_name_H-M   'P 1'
#
loop_
_entity.id
_entity.type
_entity.pdbx_description
1 polymer ?
#
loop_
_entity_poly.entity_id
_entity_poly.type
_entity_poly.pdbx_seq_one_letter_code
_entity_poly.pdbx_strand_id
1 'polypeptide(L)'
;MRRLIPWLQKAATTGSAAQQSQPERPPAAAPSSMKTFPSGIKPLCSPAGAIVDIVFVHGLTGDREKRWIASDTSEPWPKVLLPSQLPTARILTFKYDAYVTDWRGM
;
A
#
# COMPACT_ATOMS: atom_id res chain seq x y z
N MET A 1 -29.81 -9.86 68.62
CA MET A 1 -29.12 -9.85 69.93
C MET A 1 -27.71 -9.29 69.72
N ARG A 2 -27.25 -8.42 70.64
CA ARG A 2 -25.89 -7.87 70.81
C ARG A 2 -25.47 -6.73 69.86
N ARG A 3 -25.66 -5.50 70.36
CA ARG A 3 -24.82 -4.33 70.06
C ARG A 3 -23.44 -4.52 70.68
N LEU A 4 -22.38 -4.00 70.07
CA LEU A 4 -21.18 -3.47 70.74
C LEU A 4 -20.27 -2.76 69.73
N ILE A 5 -19.99 -1.48 69.99
CA ILE A 5 -18.89 -0.70 69.43
C ILE A 5 -17.83 -0.60 70.55
N PRO A 6 -16.55 -0.82 70.25
CA PRO A 6 -15.49 0.00 70.86
C PRO A 6 -14.41 0.38 69.82
N TRP A 7 -14.25 1.65 69.51
CA TRP A 7 -13.23 2.59 70.04
C TRP A 7 -11.78 2.35 69.60
N LEU A 8 -11.33 3.26 68.72
CA LEU A 8 -10.04 3.97 68.66
C LEU A 8 -8.75 3.25 69.11
N GLN A 9 -7.79 3.09 68.18
CA GLN A 9 -6.37 3.42 68.43
C GLN A 9 -5.72 3.99 67.15
N LYS A 10 -5.00 5.11 67.32
CA LYS A 10 -4.20 5.80 66.29
C LYS A 10 -2.76 5.30 66.33
N ALA A 11 -2.16 5.37 65.13
CA ALA A 11 -0.74 5.54 64.79
C ALA A 11 0.20 4.33 64.94
N ALA A 12 0.75 3.87 63.82
CA ALA A 12 2.12 4.25 63.44
C ALA A 12 2.44 3.81 61.99
N THR A 13 3.38 4.53 61.38
CA THR A 13 4.34 4.03 60.38
C THR A 13 3.97 4.20 58.89
N THR A 14 4.56 5.27 58.34
CA THR A 14 5.16 5.37 56.99
C THR A 14 4.20 5.30 55.80
N GLY A 15 3.85 6.48 55.27
CA GLY A 15 3.10 6.63 54.02
C GLY A 15 3.87 6.02 52.84
N SER A 16 3.38 4.89 52.36
CA SER A 16 3.77 4.30 51.07
C SER A 16 2.95 4.97 49.96
N ALA A 17 3.66 5.39 48.91
CA ALA A 17 3.17 6.18 47.80
C ALA A 17 1.93 5.56 47.12
N ALA A 18 0.86 6.35 47.01
CA ALA A 18 -0.28 6.02 46.16
C ALA A 18 0.16 6.09 44.68
N GLN A 19 0.43 4.92 44.09
CA GLN A 19 0.77 4.78 42.69
C GLN A 19 -0.52 4.90 41.87
N GLN A 20 -0.79 6.11 41.35
CA GLN A 20 -1.85 6.34 40.36
C GLN A 20 -1.48 5.62 39.06
N SER A 21 -2.22 4.57 38.73
CA SER A 21 -2.12 3.84 37.47
C SER A 21 -2.54 4.76 36.32
N GLN A 22 -1.59 5.15 35.47
CA GLN A 22 -1.92 5.77 34.20
C GLN A 22 -2.58 4.74 33.28
N PRO A 23 -3.59 5.13 32.47
CA PRO A 23 -4.06 4.25 31.40
C PRO A 23 -2.94 4.11 30.37
N GLU A 24 -2.50 2.88 30.13
CA GLU A 24 -1.51 2.60 29.10
C GLU A 24 -2.03 3.06 27.73
N ARG A 25 -1.25 3.95 27.11
CA ARG A 25 -1.48 4.39 25.74
C ARG A 25 -1.26 3.18 24.84
N PRO A 26 -2.24 2.76 24.02
CA PRO A 26 -2.04 1.65 23.09
C PRO A 26 -0.82 1.94 22.22
N PRO A 27 0.02 0.92 21.91
CA PRO A 27 1.21 1.12 21.12
C PRO A 27 0.81 1.80 19.81
N ALA A 28 1.50 2.91 19.50
CA ALA A 28 1.38 3.57 18.22
C ALA A 28 1.46 2.49 17.13
N ALA A 29 0.42 2.42 16.30
CA ALA A 29 0.34 1.45 15.22
C ALA A 29 1.69 1.42 14.50
N ALA A 30 2.33 0.25 14.47
CA ALA A 30 3.53 0.06 13.66
C ALA A 30 3.22 0.58 12.25
N PRO A 31 4.18 1.25 11.58
CA PRO A 31 3.95 1.70 10.20
C PRO A 31 3.45 0.50 9.43
N SER A 32 2.24 0.60 8.87
CA SER A 32 1.72 -0.42 7.98
C SER A 32 2.82 -0.69 6.98
N SER A 33 3.16 -1.95 6.76
CA SER A 33 4.11 -2.31 5.72
C SER A 33 3.55 -1.72 4.43
N MET A 34 4.09 -0.58 3.99
CA MET A 34 3.69 0.03 2.74
C MET A 34 4.02 -1.03 1.70
N LYS A 35 3.00 -1.71 1.19
CA LYS A 35 3.17 -2.66 0.11
C LYS A 35 3.72 -1.86 -1.05
N THR A 36 5.00 -2.01 -1.33
CA THR A 36 5.62 -1.31 -2.45
C THR A 36 5.00 -1.85 -3.72
N PHE A 37 4.10 -1.09 -4.33
CA PHE A 37 3.54 -1.47 -5.62
C PHE A 37 4.62 -1.30 -6.68
N PRO A 38 4.94 -2.35 -7.47
CA PRO A 38 5.90 -2.23 -8.54
C PRO A 38 5.34 -1.24 -9.57
N SER A 39 5.85 -0.01 -9.56
CA SER A 39 5.44 1.09 -10.43
C SER A 39 6.53 1.38 -11.47
N GLY A 40 6.27 2.32 -12.37
CA GLY A 40 7.26 2.81 -13.32
C GLY A 40 7.13 2.26 -14.74
N ILE A 41 8.11 2.61 -15.56
CA ILE A 41 8.13 2.32 -16.99
C ILE A 41 8.92 1.05 -17.30
N LYS A 42 8.46 0.27 -18.28
CA LYS A 42 9.13 -0.93 -18.79
C LYS A 42 9.14 -0.91 -20.33
N PRO A 43 10.29 -1.10 -21.00
CA PRO A 43 10.31 -1.22 -22.45
C PRO A 43 9.75 -2.56 -22.91
N LEU A 44 8.92 -2.52 -23.97
CA LEU A 44 8.45 -3.68 -24.72
C LEU A 44 9.25 -3.86 -26.02
N CYS A 45 9.64 -2.75 -26.65
CA CYS A 45 10.53 -2.70 -27.82
C CYS A 45 11.34 -1.39 -27.78
N SER A 46 12.65 -1.44 -28.04
CA SER A 46 13.53 -0.27 -27.99
C SER A 46 14.57 -0.30 -29.12
N PRO A 47 14.21 0.21 -30.32
CA PRO A 47 15.15 0.30 -31.44
C PRO A 47 16.25 1.34 -31.15
N ALA A 48 17.45 1.13 -31.70
CA ALA A 48 18.64 1.95 -31.42
C ALA A 48 18.57 3.41 -31.94
N GLY A 49 17.54 3.75 -32.72
CA GLY A 49 17.32 5.09 -33.29
C GLY A 49 15.87 5.55 -33.11
N ALA A 50 15.26 5.24 -31.97
CA ALA A 50 13.89 5.66 -31.71
C ALA A 50 13.77 7.20 -31.74
N ILE A 51 12.82 7.72 -32.52
CA ILE A 51 12.53 9.16 -32.63
C ILE A 51 11.25 9.57 -31.88
N VAL A 52 10.47 8.58 -31.44
CA VAL A 52 9.21 8.78 -30.71
C VAL A 52 9.04 7.69 -29.67
N ASP A 53 8.45 8.06 -28.54
CA ASP A 53 8.06 7.14 -27.47
C ASP A 53 6.53 6.97 -27.45
N ILE A 54 6.08 5.72 -27.44
CA ILE A 54 4.67 5.37 -27.26
C ILE A 54 4.53 4.64 -25.93
N VAL A 55 3.79 5.24 -24.99
CA VAL A 55 3.62 4.72 -23.64
C VAL A 55 2.20 4.19 -23.44
N PHE A 56 2.10 2.89 -23.16
CA PHE A 56 0.85 2.22 -22.83
C PHE A 56 0.59 2.28 -21.33
N VAL A 57 -0.50 2.92 -20.93
CA VAL A 57 -0.92 3.07 -19.53
C VAL A 57 -2.19 2.25 -19.30
N HIS A 58 -2.21 1.40 -18.26
CA HIS A 58 -3.39 0.60 -17.96
C HIS A 58 -4.45 1.39 -17.18
N GLY A 59 -5.71 0.91 -17.24
CA GLY A 59 -6.81 1.44 -16.44
C GLY A 59 -6.88 0.88 -15.02
N LEU A 60 -7.99 1.18 -14.33
CA LEU A 60 -8.29 0.69 -12.97
C LEU A 60 -8.14 -0.82 -12.86
N THR A 61 -7.61 -1.29 -11.72
CA THR A 61 -7.34 -2.72 -11.44
C THR A 61 -6.48 -3.44 -12.50
N GLY A 62 -5.86 -2.69 -13.40
CA GLY A 62 -5.07 -3.23 -14.50
C GLY A 62 -3.65 -3.63 -14.08
N ASP A 63 -3.06 -4.53 -14.87
CA ASP A 63 -1.64 -4.85 -14.80
C ASP A 63 -0.94 -4.44 -16.11
N ARG A 64 0.22 -3.77 -16.01
CA ARG A 64 0.95 -3.22 -17.17
C ARG A 64 1.40 -4.24 -18.20
N GLU A 65 1.40 -5.53 -17.87
CA GLU A 65 1.84 -6.59 -18.79
C GLU A 65 0.63 -7.39 -19.26
N LYS A 66 -0.23 -7.83 -18.34
CA LYS A 66 -1.36 -8.70 -18.67
C LYS A 66 -2.45 -7.99 -19.48
N ARG A 67 -2.63 -6.67 -19.30
CA ARG A 67 -3.74 -5.94 -19.95
C ARG A 67 -3.61 -5.90 -21.47
N TRP A 68 -2.42 -6.11 -21.99
CA TRP A 68 -2.10 -6.00 -23.41
C TRP A 68 -1.94 -7.37 -24.11
N ILE A 69 -2.15 -8.48 -23.39
CA ILE A 69 -2.05 -9.85 -23.91
C ILE A 69 -3.46 -10.35 -24.23
N ALA A 70 -3.66 -10.92 -25.42
CA ALA A 70 -4.92 -11.55 -25.80
C ALA A 70 -5.02 -12.96 -25.19
N SER A 71 -6.23 -13.51 -25.06
CA SER A 71 -6.45 -14.81 -24.40
C SER A 71 -5.71 -15.98 -25.04
N ASP A 72 -5.38 -15.87 -26.33
CA ASP A 72 -4.75 -16.88 -27.17
C ASP A 72 -3.26 -16.60 -27.45
N THR A 73 -2.68 -15.55 -26.85
CA THR A 73 -1.26 -15.17 -27.06
C THR A 73 -0.48 -15.14 -25.75
N SER A 74 0.84 -15.28 -25.84
CA SER A 74 1.75 -15.14 -24.68
C SER A 74 2.43 -13.77 -24.62
N GLU A 75 2.44 -13.03 -25.72
CA GLU A 75 3.10 -11.75 -25.88
C GLU A 75 2.08 -10.62 -26.06
N PRO A 76 2.35 -9.41 -25.57
CA PRO A 76 1.43 -8.30 -25.66
C PRO A 76 1.37 -7.75 -27.10
N TRP A 77 0.18 -7.47 -27.61
CA TRP A 77 0.00 -7.04 -28.99
C TRP A 77 0.81 -5.78 -29.38
N PRO A 78 1.07 -4.78 -28.50
CA PRO A 78 1.92 -3.64 -28.85
C PRO A 78 3.36 -4.05 -29.18
N LYS A 79 3.87 -5.11 -28.53
CA LYS A 79 5.21 -5.65 -28.80
C LYS A 79 5.24 -6.45 -30.11
N VAL A 80 4.16 -7.16 -30.42
CA VAL A 80 4.12 -8.05 -31.59
C VAL A 80 3.85 -7.27 -32.88
N LEU A 81 2.93 -6.30 -32.85
CA LEU A 81 2.44 -5.64 -34.05
C LEU A 81 3.20 -4.35 -34.39
N LEU A 82 3.44 -3.49 -33.39
CA LEU A 82 3.93 -2.12 -33.62
C LEU A 82 5.36 -2.03 -34.16
N PRO A 83 6.32 -2.89 -33.79
CA PRO A 83 7.69 -2.76 -34.32
C PRO A 83 7.77 -2.85 -35.85
N SER A 84 6.84 -3.57 -36.48
CA SER A 84 6.76 -3.67 -37.95
C SER A 84 6.16 -2.42 -38.62
N GLN A 85 5.21 -1.77 -37.95
CA GLN A 85 4.46 -0.62 -38.48
C GLN A 85 5.16 0.71 -38.15
N LEU A 86 5.83 0.77 -37.00
CA LEU A 86 6.48 1.94 -36.44
C LEU A 86 7.93 1.59 -36.04
N PRO A 87 8.81 1.30 -37.01
CA PRO A 87 10.16 0.78 -36.74
C PRO A 87 11.07 1.76 -35.99
N THR A 88 10.72 3.05 -36.01
CA THR A 88 11.43 4.12 -35.31
C THR A 88 10.75 4.55 -34.01
N ALA A 89 9.74 3.80 -33.54
CA ALA A 89 9.09 4.04 -32.25
C ALA A 89 9.66 3.12 -31.17
N ARG A 90 9.92 3.68 -29.99
CA ARG A 90 10.14 2.91 -28.76
C ARG A 90 8.80 2.67 -28.09
N ILE A 91 8.52 1.41 -27.79
CA ILE A 91 7.25 0.96 -27.20
C ILE A 91 7.47 0.68 -25.73
N LEU A 92 6.74 1.37 -24.86
CA LEU A 92 6.88 1.34 -23.41
C LEU A 92 5.52 1.00 -22.76
N THR A 93 5.55 0.37 -21.59
CA THR A 93 4.37 0.16 -20.74
C THR A 93 4.61 0.73 -19.35
N PHE A 94 3.60 1.32 -18.74
CA PHE A 94 3.70 1.98 -17.44
C PHE A 94 2.73 1.37 -16.42
N LYS A 95 3.20 1.16 -15.19
CA LYS A 95 2.40 0.72 -14.04
C LYS A 95 2.33 1.79 -12.97
N TYR A 96 1.15 2.02 -12.44
CA TYR A 96 0.90 2.79 -11.22
C TYR A 96 -0.04 1.99 -10.31
N ASP A 97 -0.20 2.44 -9.06
CA ASP A 97 -1.22 1.91 -8.18
C ASP A 97 -2.60 2.39 -8.67
N ALA A 98 -3.31 1.49 -9.37
CA ALA A 98 -4.63 1.75 -9.93
C ALA A 98 -5.75 1.12 -9.09
N TYR A 99 -5.47 0.75 -7.83
CA TYR A 99 -6.51 0.37 -6.89
C TYR A 99 -7.23 1.62 -6.39
N VAL A 100 -8.55 1.63 -6.50
CA VAL A 100 -9.39 2.67 -5.90
C VAL A 100 -9.63 2.28 -4.44
N THR A 101 -9.00 2.98 -3.50
CA THR A 101 -9.34 2.87 -2.08
C THR A 101 -10.44 3.87 -1.74
N ASP A 102 -11.59 3.33 -1.33
CA ASP A 102 -12.75 4.02 -0.76
C ASP A 102 -13.38 5.17 -1.59
N TRP A 103 -14.30 4.80 -2.46
CA TRP A 103 -15.17 5.71 -3.22
C TRP A 103 -16.42 6.15 -2.44
N ARG A 104 -16.66 5.63 -1.22
CA ARG A 104 -17.88 5.87 -0.44
C ARG A 104 -17.75 7.00 0.58
N GLY A 105 -16.58 7.65 0.65
CA GLY A 105 -16.31 8.80 1.53
C GLY A 105 -16.39 10.18 0.85
N MET A 106 -16.91 10.26 -0.38
CA MET A 106 -17.16 11.51 -1.12
C MET A 106 -18.65 11.81 -1.23
#